data_AF-A0A7J9PMH6-F1
#
_entry.id   AF-A0A7J9PMH6-F1
#
_cell.length_a   1.000
_cell.length_b   1.000
_cell.length_c   1.000
_cell.angle_alpha   90.00
_cell.angle_beta   90.00
_cell.angle_gamma   90.00
#
_symmetry.space_group_name_H-M   'P 1'
#
loop_
_entity.id
_entity.type
_entity.pdbx_description
1 polymer ?
#
loop_
_entity_poly.entity_id
_entity_poly.type
_entity_poly.pdbx_seq_one_letter_code
_entity_poly.pdbx_strand_id
1 'polypeptide(L)'
;MNVASIIEGVTTIFLTWKYWSILIILIGNIDEALYPLASQFPQYMGWYPNFILCINYIPHLIIVIAIAHMFMDNSVFMRISNP
;
A
#
# COMPACT_ATOMS: atom_id res chain seq x y z
N MET A 1 2.42 -12.63 21.22
CA MET A 1 2.59 -11.62 20.14
C MET A 1 3.67 -10.67 20.60
N ASN A 2 4.77 -10.57 19.87
CA ASN A 2 5.89 -9.72 20.27
C ASN A 2 5.44 -8.25 20.17
N VAL A 3 5.52 -7.52 21.29
CA VAL A 3 5.12 -6.10 21.35
C VAL A 3 5.90 -5.26 20.34
N ALA A 4 7.18 -5.58 20.11
CA ALA A 4 8.00 -4.89 19.12
C ALA A 4 7.46 -5.06 17.69
N SER A 5 7.14 -6.29 17.27
CA SER A 5 6.56 -6.55 15.94
C SER A 5 5.21 -5.87 15.74
N ILE A 6 4.39 -5.77 16.80
CA ILE A 6 3.11 -5.04 16.73
C ILE A 6 3.37 -3.54 16.51
N ILE A 7 4.26 -2.94 17.29
CA ILE A 7 4.59 -1.52 17.16
C ILE A 7 5.14 -1.24 15.76
N GLU A 8 6.06 -2.06 15.26
CA GLU A 8 6.62 -1.94 13.92
C GLU A 8 5.55 -2.04 12.83
N GLY A 9 4.66 -3.05 12.91
CA GLY A 9 3.58 -3.23 11.94
C GLY A 9 2.59 -2.06 11.96
N VAL A 10 2.20 -1.59 13.14
CA VAL A 10 1.31 -0.42 13.29
C VAL A 10 1.98 0.84 12.74
N THR A 11 3.25 1.09 13.07
CA THR A 11 4.03 2.21 12.53
C THR A 11 4.11 2.14 11.01
N THR A 12 4.35 0.95 10.44
CA THR A 12 4.39 0.72 8.99
C THR A 12 3.06 1.08 8.32
N ILE A 13 1.93 0.68 8.92
CA ILE A 13 0.59 1.04 8.41
C ILE A 13 0.39 2.55 8.43
N PHE A 14 0.71 3.24 9.54
CA PHE A 14 0.57 4.69 9.63
C PHE A 14 1.46 5.44 8.65
N LEU A 15 2.72 5.02 8.50
CA LEU A 15 3.65 5.62 7.55
C LEU A 15 3.18 5.39 6.11
N THR A 16 2.68 4.19 5.81
CA THR A 16 2.12 3.86 4.49
C THR A 16 1.00 4.84 4.16
N TRP A 17 0.00 5.01 5.03
CA TRP A 17 -1.08 5.98 4.78
C TRP A 17 -0.58 7.41 4.66
N LYS A 18 0.35 7.84 5.52
CA LYS A 18 0.92 9.20 5.47
C LYS A 18 1.60 9.49 4.13
N TYR A 19 2.51 8.61 3.70
CA TYR A 19 3.22 8.78 2.43
C TYR A 19 2.27 8.59 1.24
N TRP A 20 1.29 7.69 1.37
CA TRP A 20 0.28 7.45 0.35
C TRP A 20 -0.60 8.68 0.11
N SER A 21 -1.04 9.37 1.17
CA SER A 21 -1.81 10.62 1.05
C SER A 21 -1.02 11.72 0.33
N ILE A 22 0.28 11.85 0.61
CA ILE A 22 1.15 12.81 -0.10
C ILE A 22 1.23 12.43 -1.59
N LEU A 23 1.42 11.14 -1.88
CA LEU A 23 1.51 10.64 -3.25
C LEU A 23 0.20 10.85 -4.02
N ILE A 24 -0.97 10.59 -3.42
CA ILE A 24 -2.27 10.84 -4.04
C ILE A 24 -2.42 12.32 -4.42
N ILE A 25 -1.99 13.25 -3.56
CA ILE A 25 -2.08 14.69 -3.89
C ILE A 25 -1.22 15.02 -5.12
N LEU A 26 0.01 14.50 -5.17
CA LEU A 26 0.91 14.73 -6.30
C LEU A 26 0.38 14.10 -7.59
N ILE A 27 -0.05 12.83 -7.51
CA ILE A 27 -0.58 12.11 -8.66
C ILE A 27 -1.92 12.67 -9.10
N GLY A 28 -2.79 13.10 -8.18
CA GLY A 28 -4.10 13.68 -8.52
C GLY A 28 -3.98 14.90 -9.43
N ASN A 29 -2.99 15.76 -9.19
CA ASN A 29 -2.71 16.89 -10.10
C ASN A 29 -2.22 16.44 -11.48
N ILE A 30 -1.42 15.36 -11.53
CA ILE A 30 -0.96 14.77 -12.80
C ILE A 30 -2.14 14.11 -13.52
N ASP A 31 -3.01 13.46 -12.76
CA ASP A 31 -4.20 12.76 -13.24
C ASP A 31 -5.18 13.73 -13.90
N GLU A 32 -5.46 14.85 -13.25
CA GLU A 32 -6.30 15.92 -13.78
C GLU A 32 -5.74 16.48 -15.09
N ALA A 33 -4.42 16.62 -15.22
CA ALA A 33 -3.78 17.07 -16.44
C ALA A 33 -3.80 16.03 -17.58
N LEU A 34 -3.74 14.73 -17.23
CA LEU A 34 -3.67 13.64 -18.21
C LEU A 34 -5.05 13.08 -18.60
N TYR A 35 -6.07 13.25 -17.76
CA TYR A 35 -7.41 12.73 -17.99
C TYR A 35 -8.08 13.24 -19.29
N PRO A 36 -7.97 14.54 -19.66
CA PRO A 36 -8.45 15.01 -20.97
C PRO A 36 -7.73 14.32 -22.13
N LEU A 37 -6.44 14.04 -21.99
CA LEU A 37 -5.66 13.33 -23.01
C LEU A 37 -6.05 11.85 -23.10
N ALA A 38 -6.34 11.22 -21.96
CA ALA A 38 -6.83 9.84 -21.86
C ALA A 38 -8.22 9.64 -22.48
N SER A 39 -9.13 10.59 -22.24
CA SER A 39 -10.49 10.52 -22.78
C SER A 39 -10.56 10.79 -24.28
N GLN A 40 -9.68 11.64 -24.81
CA GLN A 40 -9.66 12.00 -26.23
C GLN A 40 -8.82 11.05 -27.09
N PHE A 41 -7.77 10.44 -26.53
CA PHE A 41 -6.87 9.55 -27.26
C PHE A 41 -6.66 8.21 -26.53
N PRO A 42 -7.71 7.39 -26.39
CA PRO A 42 -7.65 6.13 -25.64
C PRO A 42 -6.61 5.16 -26.17
N GLN A 43 -6.29 5.19 -27.48
CA GLN A 43 -5.26 4.33 -28.08
C GLN A 43 -3.84 4.56 -27.53
N TYR A 44 -3.54 5.73 -26.98
CA TYR A 44 -2.23 6.03 -26.37
C TYR A 44 -2.23 5.90 -24.85
N MET A 45 -3.40 5.66 -24.25
CA MET A 45 -3.63 5.72 -22.80
C MET A 45 -4.17 4.40 -22.23
N GLY A 46 -3.96 3.27 -22.94
CA GLY A 46 -4.34 1.94 -22.45
C GLY A 46 -3.62 1.51 -21.15
N TRP A 47 -2.52 2.17 -20.79
CA TRP A 47 -1.81 1.96 -19.51
C TRP A 47 -2.52 2.62 -18.32
N TYR A 48 -3.34 3.65 -18.57
CA TYR A 48 -3.93 4.51 -17.54
C TYR A 48 -4.83 3.77 -16.55
N PRO A 49 -5.72 2.83 -16.96
CA PRO A 49 -6.50 2.04 -16.00
C PRO A 49 -5.64 1.21 -15.04
N ASN A 50 -4.55 0.63 -15.53
CA ASN A 50 -3.63 -0.15 -14.70
C ASN A 50 -2.88 0.73 -13.68
N PHE A 51 -2.51 1.95 -14.10
CA PHE A 51 -1.90 2.93 -13.21
C PHE A 51 -2.83 3.32 -12.06
N ILE A 52 -4.08 3.63 -12.34
CA ILE A 52 -5.10 3.95 -11.33
C ILE A 52 -5.36 2.76 -10.39
N LEU A 53 -5.39 1.53 -10.91
CA LEU A 53 -5.49 0.33 -10.08
C LEU A 53 -4.29 0.20 -9.13
N CYS A 54 -3.06 0.31 -9.65
CA CYS A 54 -1.85 0.24 -8.82
C CYS A 54 -1.91 1.26 -7.69
N ILE A 55 -2.29 2.50 -8.00
CA ILE A 55 -2.44 3.55 -6.99
C ILE A 55 -3.45 3.12 -5.92
N ASN A 56 -4.66 2.73 -6.29
CA ASN A 56 -5.67 2.45 -5.26
C ASN A 56 -5.37 1.21 -4.40
N TYR A 57 -4.66 0.21 -4.94
CA TYR A 57 -4.50 -1.10 -4.27
C TYR A 57 -3.12 -1.36 -3.62
N ILE A 58 -2.04 -0.67 -4.03
CA ILE A 58 -0.73 -0.80 -3.38
C ILE A 58 -0.75 -0.56 -1.86
N PRO A 59 -1.38 0.51 -1.32
CA PRO A 59 -1.38 0.72 0.14
C PRO A 59 -2.08 -0.42 0.89
N HIS A 60 -3.15 -0.97 0.32
CA HIS A 60 -3.87 -2.10 0.89
C HIS A 60 -3.00 -3.36 0.92
N LEU A 61 -2.23 -3.61 -0.15
CA LEU A 61 -1.31 -4.74 -0.20
C LEU A 61 -0.22 -4.64 0.89
N ILE A 62 0.36 -3.46 1.07
CA ILE A 62 1.36 -3.21 2.12
C ILE A 62 0.78 -3.47 3.52
N ILE A 63 -0.46 -3.03 3.77
CA ILE A 63 -1.15 -3.27 5.04
C ILE A 63 -1.36 -4.76 5.28
N VAL A 64 -1.81 -5.51 4.27
CA VAL A 64 -2.01 -6.97 4.40
C VAL A 64 -0.69 -7.67 4.70
N ILE A 65 0.40 -7.27 4.05
CA ILE A 65 1.75 -7.82 4.32
C ILE A 65 2.21 -7.48 5.73
N ALA A 66 2.02 -6.24 6.18
CA ALA A 66 2.38 -5.82 7.54
C ALA A 66 1.60 -6.62 8.60
N ILE A 67 0.30 -6.86 8.37
CA ILE A 67 -0.52 -7.69 9.24
C ILE A 67 -0.03 -9.14 9.25
N ALA A 68 0.22 -9.73 8.07
CA ALA A 68 0.73 -11.10 7.97
C ALA A 68 2.06 -11.26 8.72
N HIS A 69 2.96 -10.29 8.61
CA HIS A 69 4.25 -10.29 9.32
C HIS A 69 4.06 -10.29 10.84
N MET A 70 3.17 -9.44 11.38
CA MET A 70 2.85 -9.40 12.80
C MET A 70 2.35 -10.76 13.33
N PHE A 71 1.57 -11.49 12.53
CA PHE A 71 1.08 -12.83 12.89
C PHE A 71 2.15 -13.92 12.77
N MET A 72 2.98 -13.88 11.74
CA MET A 72 4.04 -14.87 11.53
C MET A 72 5.09 -14.83 12.64
N ASP A 73 5.58 -13.64 13.01
CA ASP A 73 6.53 -13.46 14.10
C ASP A 73 6.00 -14.00 15.44
N ASN A 74 4.70 -13.82 15.68
CA ASN A 74 4.04 -14.35 16.87
C ASN A 74 4.00 -15.89 16.87
N SER A 75 3.71 -16.50 15.72
CA SER A 75 3.63 -17.96 15.60
C SER A 75 5.00 -18.64 15.79
N VAL A 76 6.07 -18.01 15.32
CA VAL A 76 7.45 -18.49 15.52
C VAL A 76 7.85 -18.39 16.98
N PHE A 77 7.56 -17.27 17.65
CA PHE A 77 7.83 -17.11 19.07
C PHE A 77 7.13 -18.17 19.93
N MET A 78 5.85 -18.45 19.67
CA MET A 78 5.10 -19.47 20.43
C MET A 78 5.66 -20.88 20.28
N ARG A 79 6.21 -21.25 19.11
CA ARG A 79 6.87 -22.55 18.90
C ARG A 79 8.19 -22.68 19.66
N ILE A 80 8.94 -21.59 19.81
CA ILE A 80 10.24 -21.61 20.52
C ILE A 80 10.02 -21.62 22.04
N SER A 81 8.93 -21.00 22.54
CA SER A 81 8.63 -20.92 23.97
C SER A 81 7.98 -22.17 24.57
N ASN A 82 7.45 -23.08 23.75
CA ASN A 82 6.87 -24.38 24.16
C ASN A 82 7.57 -25.51 23.38
N PRO A 83 8.78 -25.94 23.78
CA PRO A 83 9.49 -27.06 23.16
C PRO A 83 8.81 -28.41 23.39
#